data_AF-A0A924SVN5-F1
#
_entry.id   AF-A0A924SVN5-F1
#
_cell.length_a   1.000
_cell.length_b   1.000
_cell.length_c   1.000
_cell.angle_alpha   90.00
_cell.angle_beta   90.00
_cell.angle_gamma   90.00
#
_symmetry.space_group_name_H-M   'P 1'
#
loop_
_entity.id
_entity.type
_entity.pdbx_description
1 polymer ?
#
loop_
_entity_poly.entity_id
_entity_poly.type
_entity_poly.pdbx_seq_one_letter_code
_entity_poly.pdbx_strand_id
1 'polypeptide(L)' 'MNSVTKSILTNKEAITTDQDMLGRQGYKILDEEKFEIFMRPLADGDTVICLFTETTIKLM' A
#
# COMPACT_ATOMS: atom_id res chain seq x y z
N MET A 1 -21.14 -2.63 -12.32
CA MET A 1 -19.82 -2.93 -11.72
C MET A 1 -19.63 -4.45 -11.72
N ASN A 2 -18.51 -4.97 -12.22
CA ASN A 2 -18.25 -6.42 -12.18
C ASN A 2 -17.71 -6.84 -10.78
N SER A 3 -17.64 -8.15 -10.51
CA SER A 3 -17.21 -8.68 -9.22
C SER A 3 -15.76 -8.31 -8.87
N VAL A 4 -14.86 -8.28 -9.85
CA VAL A 4 -13.43 -7.95 -9.68
C VAL A 4 -13.26 -6.48 -9.29
N THR A 5 -13.90 -5.55 -9.99
CA THR A 5 -13.90 -4.13 -9.65
C THR A 5 -14.47 -3.92 -8.25
N LYS A 6 -15.56 -4.63 -7.91
CA LYS A 6 -16.13 -4.57 -6.57
C LYS A 6 -15.12 -5.01 -5.51
N SER A 7 -14.45 -6.15 -5.70
CA SER A 7 -13.52 -6.67 -4.71
C SER A 7 -12.30 -5.77 -4.50
N ILE A 8 -11.80 -5.12 -5.56
CA ILE A 8 -10.71 -4.14 -5.47
C ILE A 8 -11.17 -2.91 -4.68
N LEU A 9 -12.31 -2.32 -5.05
CA LEU A 9 -12.80 -1.08 -4.43
C LEU A 9 -13.31 -1.29 -2.99
N THR A 10 -13.68 -2.52 -2.60
CA THR A 10 -14.14 -2.83 -1.24
C THR A 10 -13.11 -3.61 -0.42
N ASN A 11 -11.83 -3.55 -0.77
CA ASN A 11 -10.77 -4.17 0.02
C ASN A 11 -10.66 -3.46 1.39
N LYS A 12 -11.04 -4.17 2.46
CA LYS A 12 -11.09 -3.61 3.82
C LYS A 12 -9.73 -3.14 4.32
N GLU A 13 -8.68 -3.91 4.09
CA GLU A 13 -7.33 -3.58 4.56
C GLU A 13 -6.82 -2.28 3.91
N ALA A 14 -7.05 -2.14 2.60
CA ALA A 14 -6.69 -0.93 1.86
C ALA A 14 -7.49 0.29 2.34
N ILE A 15 -8.81 0.14 2.54
CA ILE A 15 -9.67 1.23 3.03
C ILE A 15 -9.30 1.65 4.44
N THR A 16 -9.09 0.70 5.36
CA THR A 16 -8.72 1.02 6.76
C THR A 16 -7.36 1.71 6.83
N THR A 17 -6.40 1.29 6.00
CA THR A 17 -5.09 1.97 5.88
C THR A 17 -5.25 3.41 5.38
N ASP A 18 -6.04 3.62 4.33
CA ASP A 18 -6.28 4.96 3.75
C ASP A 18 -6.94 5.89 4.77
N GLN A 19 -7.95 5.39 5.47
CA GLN A 19 -8.76 6.10 6.47
C GLN A 19 -8.17 6.08 7.89
N ASP A 20 -6.90 5.72 8.06
CA ASP A 20 -6.25 5.70 9.37
C ASP A 20 -6.27 7.10 10.03
N MET A 21 -6.57 7.12 11.33
CA MET A 21 -6.80 8.36 12.08
C MET A 21 -5.55 9.21 12.30
N LEU A 22 -4.34 8.66 12.10
CA LEU A 22 -3.12 9.45 12.14
C LEU A 22 -3.10 10.49 11.01
N GLY A 23 -3.83 10.22 9.92
CA GLY A 23 -4.00 11.15 8.80
C GLY A 23 -2.69 11.48 8.08
N ARG A 24 -1.65 10.64 8.24
CA ARG A 24 -0.35 10.85 7.60
C ARG A 24 -0.29 10.17 6.25
N GLN A 25 0.12 10.93 5.24
CA GLN A 25 0.40 10.40 3.91
C GLN A 25 1.63 9.49 3.96
N GLY A 26 1.56 8.37 3.24
CA GLY A 26 2.71 7.50 3.01
C GLY A 26 3.74 8.15 2.09
N TYR A 27 5.01 7.84 2.28
CA TYR A 27 6.11 8.38 1.48
C TYR A 27 7.01 7.27 0.96
N LYS A 28 7.69 7.54 -0.15
CA LYS A 28 8.63 6.60 -0.75
C LYS A 28 9.87 6.51 0.14
N ILE A 29 10.29 5.28 0.46
CA ILE A 29 11.51 4.99 1.22
C ILE A 29 12.61 4.36 0.36
N LEU A 30 12.24 3.80 -0.80
CA LEU A 30 13.18 3.29 -1.79
C LEU A 30 12.62 3.53 -3.19
N ASP A 31 13.48 4.01 -4.08
CA ASP A 31 13.18 4.33 -5.47
C ASP A 31 14.22 3.68 -6.38
N GLU A 32 13.92 2.47 -6.84
CA GLU A 32 14.77 1.73 -7.77
C GLU A 32 14.10 1.68 -9.13
N GLU A 33 14.89 1.56 -10.20
CA GLU A 33 14.40 1.57 -11.59
C GLU A 33 13.27 0.57 -11.85
N LYS A 34 13.21 -0.55 -11.11
CA LYS A 34 12.25 -1.65 -11.32
C LYS A 34 11.18 -1.78 -10.24
N PHE A 35 11.36 -1.11 -9.11
CA PHE A 35 10.43 -1.18 -8.00
C PHE A 35 10.59 0.00 -7.04
N GLU A 36 9.49 0.29 -6.37
CA GLU A 36 9.41 1.33 -5.37
C GLU A 36 8.89 0.73 -4.08
N ILE A 37 9.40 1.23 -2.94
CA ILE A 37 8.86 0.88 -1.63
C ILE A 37 8.31 2.14 -1.00
N PHE A 38 7.04 2.09 -0.60
CA PHE A 38 6.39 3.15 0.18
C PHE A 38 6.14 2.67 1.60
N MET A 39 6.23 3.62 2.54
CA MET A 39 5.97 3.41 3.95
C MET A 39 4.90 4.39 4.42
N ARG A 40 3.97 3.91 5.24
CA ARG A 40 3.00 4.75 5.97
C ARG A 40 2.92 4.31 7.44
N PRO A 41 3.26 5.16 8.41
CA PRO A 41 2.98 4.88 9.81
C PRO A 41 1.47 5.01 10.09
N LEU A 42 0.95 4.20 11.02
CA LEU A 42 -0.44 4.20 11.46
C LEU A 42 -0.56 4.72 12.90
N ALA A 43 -1.79 5.04 13.33
CA ALA A 43 -2.06 5.64 14.64
C ALA A 43 -1.72 4.73 15.83
N ASP A 44 -1.82 3.41 15.65
CA ASP A 44 -1.53 2.39 16.65
C ASP A 44 -0.04 2.06 16.79
N GLY A 45 0.81 2.66 15.95
CA GLY A 45 2.26 2.44 15.93
C GLY A 45 2.71 1.42 14.88
N ASP A 46 1.79 0.75 14.19
CA ASP A 46 2.12 -0.14 13.08
C ASP A 46 2.59 0.66 11.85
N THR A 47 3.18 -0.06 10.90
CA THR A 47 3.66 0.51 9.63
C THR A 47 3.21 -0.34 8.46
N VAL A 48 2.53 0.30 7.51
CA VAL A 48 2.17 -0.32 6.23
C VAL A 48 3.28 -0.10 5.23
N ILE A 49 3.63 -1.17 4.52
CA ILE A 49 4.59 -1.17 3.42
C ILE A 49 3.87 -1.52 2.12
N CYS A 50 4.06 -0.69 1.09
CA CYS A 50 3.64 -1.00 -0.27
C CYS A 50 4.88 -1.33 -1.12
N LEU A 51 4.90 -2.55 -1.67
CA LEU A 51 5.88 -2.97 -2.67
C LEU A 51 5.26 -2.78 -4.04
N PHE A 52 5.72 -1.76 -4.76
CA PHE A 52 5.21 -1.44 -6.08
C PHE A 52 6.23 -1.85 -7.14
N THR A 53 5.76 -2.56 -8.17
CA THR A 53 6.63 -3.02 -9.26
C THR A 53 5.87 -3.06 -10.57
N GLU A 54 6.58 -2.77 -11.66
CA GLU A 54 6.06 -2.89 -13.02
C GLU A 54 6.14 -4.33 -13.55
N THR A 55 6.86 -5.23 -12.85
CA THR A 55 7.10 -6.60 -13.30
C THR A 55 7.07 -7.59 -12.15
N THR A 56 7.18 -8.89 -12.46
CA THR A 56 7.28 -9.90 -11.41
C THR A 56 8.69 -9.89 -10.81
N ILE A 57 8.79 -9.54 -9.53
CA ILE A 57 10.04 -9.65 -8.77
C ILE A 57 9.99 -10.94 -7.95
N LYS A 58 11.05 -11.73 -8.06
CA LYS A 58 11.26 -12.90 -7.20
C LYS A 58 12.00 -12.41 -5.96
N LEU A 59 11.28 -12.31 -4.84
CA LEU A 59 11.93 -12.16 -3.54
C LEU A 59 12.69 -13.47 -3.27
N MET A 60 13.96 -13.35 -2.87
CA MET A 60 14.86 -14.49 -2.63
C MET A 60 14.35 -15.39 -1.51
#